data_AF-A0A920P5H3-F1
#
_entry.id   AF-A0A920P5H3-F1
#
_cell.length_a   1.000
_cell.length_b   1.000
_cell.length_c   1.000
_cell.angle_alpha   90.00
_cell.angle_beta   90.00
_cell.angle_gamma   90.00
#
_symmetry.space_group_name_H-M   'P 1'
#
loop_
_entity.id
_entity.type
_entity.pdbx_description
1 polymer ?
#
loop_
_entity_poly.entity_id
_entity_poly.type
_entity_poly.pdbx_seq_one_letter_code
_entity_poly.pdbx_strand_id
1 'polypeptide(L)' 'MSMAGPRKPISFIEDCAVPLEHLSNYARHVDEIFSKHGVEGTWYAHASVGCLHVRPALNLRDSSDVRRMRAIAEKDS' A
#
# COMPACT_ATOMS: atom_id res chain seq x y z
N MET A 1 -5.28 -10.37 -10.93
CA MET A 1 -5.31 -11.64 -10.17
C MET A 1 -6.17 -11.41 -8.94
N SER A 2 -7.24 -12.18 -8.76
CA SER A 2 -8.12 -12.05 -7.61
C SER A 2 -7.52 -12.83 -6.44
N MET A 3 -7.12 -12.13 -5.37
CA MET A 3 -6.69 -12.80 -4.13
C MET A 3 -7.85 -13.61 -3.55
N ALA A 4 -7.59 -14.85 -3.15
CA ALA A 4 -8.56 -15.68 -2.45
C ALA A 4 -8.66 -15.21 -0.98
N GLY A 5 -9.86 -14.93 -0.51
CA GLY A 5 -10.12 -14.51 0.87
C GLY A 5 -10.94 -13.21 0.98
N PRO A 6 -11.32 -12.83 2.21
CA PRO A 6 -12.12 -11.63 2.45
C PRO A 6 -11.32 -10.33 2.25
N ARG A 7 -9.99 -10.40 2.35
CA ARG A 7 -9.09 -9.28 2.08
C ARG A 7 -8.88 -9.13 0.58
N LYS A 8 -9.05 -7.91 0.08
CA LYS A 8 -8.85 -7.56 -1.33
C LYS A 8 -7.82 -6.44 -1.43
N PRO A 9 -7.07 -6.33 -2.53
CA PRO A 9 -6.24 -5.16 -2.77
C PRO A 9 -7.14 -3.94 -2.98
N ILE A 10 -7.04 -2.95 -2.08
CA ILE A 10 -7.75 -1.67 -2.21
C ILE A 10 -6.78 -0.60 -2.70
N SER A 11 -7.25 0.30 -3.55
CA SER A 11 -6.52 1.53 -3.89
C SER A 11 -6.25 2.35 -2.64
N PHE A 12 -4.98 2.70 -2.42
CA PHE A 12 -4.55 3.39 -1.20
C PHE A 12 -3.59 4.55 -1.50
N ILE A 13 -2.42 4.26 -2.07
CA ILE A 13 -1.55 5.28 -2.67
C ILE A 13 -1.73 5.17 -4.17
N GLU A 14 -2.14 6.25 -4.84
CA GLU A 14 -2.36 6.28 -6.28
C GLU A 14 -1.69 7.53 -6.85
N ASP A 15 -1.19 7.43 -8.08
CA ASP A 15 -0.59 8.54 -8.83
C ASP A 15 0.56 9.26 -8.09
N CYS A 16 1.31 8.55 -7.24
CA CYS A 16 2.44 9.14 -6.51
C CYS A 16 3.67 9.21 -7.41
N ALA A 17 4.09 10.42 -7.78
CA ALA A 17 5.32 10.64 -8.53
C ALA A 17 6.54 10.64 -7.59
N VAL A 18 7.40 9.65 -7.73
CA VAL A 18 8.64 9.50 -6.96
C VAL A 18 9.83 9.58 -7.93
N PRO A 19 10.83 10.45 -7.68
CA PRO A 19 12.07 10.44 -8.44
C PRO A 19 12.69 9.04 -8.49
N LEU A 20 13.20 8.61 -9.65
CA LEU A 20 13.70 7.25 -9.85
C LEU A 20 14.80 6.86 -8.84
N GLU A 21 15.66 7.81 -8.46
CA GLU A 21 16.71 7.62 -7.45
C GLU A 21 16.17 7.32 -6.04
N HIS A 22 14.92 7.68 -5.76
CA HIS A 22 14.26 7.46 -4.46
C HIS A 22 13.22 6.32 -4.51
N LEU A 23 12.83 5.85 -5.69
CA LEU A 23 11.74 4.90 -5.87
C LEU A 23 11.92 3.61 -5.05
N SER A 24 13.13 3.06 -5.02
CA SER A 24 13.43 1.83 -4.27
C SER A 24 13.33 2.02 -2.76
N ASN A 25 13.79 3.17 -2.25
CA ASN A 25 13.71 3.51 -0.83
C ASN A 25 12.27 3.80 -0.42
N TYR A 26 11.52 4.51 -1.25
CA TYR A 26 10.10 4.77 -1.03
C TYR A 26 9.30 3.47 -0.96
N ALA A 27 9.48 2.57 -1.94
CA ALA A 27 8.81 1.28 -1.95
C ALA A 27 9.11 0.45 -0.70
N ARG A 28 10.38 0.42 -0.26
CA ARG A 28 10.79 -0.28 0.97
C ARG A 28 10.16 0.31 2.22
N HIS A 29 10.12 1.63 2.35
CA HIS A 29 9.52 2.28 3.51
C HIS A 29 8.01 1.97 3.61
N VAL A 30 7.30 2.00 2.48
CA VAL A 30 5.88 1.62 2.43
C VAL A 30 5.66 0.16 2.81
N ASP A 31 6.54 -0.75 2.35
CA ASP A 31 6.51 -2.17 2.73
C ASP A 31 6.75 -2.38 4.24
N GLU A 32 7.68 -1.64 4.84
CA GLU A 32 7.93 -1.67 6.28
C GLU A 32 6.71 -1.19 7.08
N ILE A 33 6.04 -0.13 6.63
CA ILE A 33 4.81 0.36 7.26
C ILE A 33 3.73 -0.71 7.21
N PHE A 34 3.48 -1.33 6.05
CA PHE A 34 2.47 -2.37 5.93
C PHE A 34 2.80 -3.61 6.77
N SER A 35 4.08 -4.00 6.82
CA SER A 35 4.56 -5.11 7.62
C SER A 35 4.33 -4.89 9.12
N LYS A 36 4.54 -3.66 9.63
CA LYS A 36 4.22 -3.31 11.04
C LYS A 36 2.76 -3.53 11.38
N HIS A 37 1.87 -3.36 10.41
CA HIS A 37 0.44 -3.55 10.55
C HIS A 37 -0.03 -4.97 10.17
N GLY A 38 0.86 -5.86 9.74
CA GLY A 38 0.52 -7.22 9.29
C GLY A 38 -0.40 -7.21 8.07
N VAL A 39 -0.09 -6.34 7.10
CA VAL A 39 -0.81 -6.18 5.84
C VAL A 39 0.15 -6.46 4.69
N GLU A 40 -0.31 -7.19 3.70
CA GLU A 40 0.43 -7.40 2.45
C GLU A 40 0.00 -6.36 1.43
N GLY A 41 0.94 -5.84 0.63
CA GLY A 41 0.68 -4.88 -0.43
C GLY A 41 0.86 -5.47 -1.83
N THR A 42 0.23 -4.85 -2.82
CA THR A 42 0.62 -4.99 -4.23
C THR A 42 1.04 -3.63 -4.77
N TRP A 43 2.14 -3.60 -5.52
CA TRP A 43 2.70 -2.40 -6.11
C TRP A 43 2.58 -2.43 -7.63
N TYR A 44 2.17 -1.32 -8.21
CA TYR A 44 2.17 -1.09 -9.64
C TYR A 44 2.95 0.19 -9.91
N ALA A 45 4.01 0.10 -10.70
CA ALA A 45 4.86 1.25 -11.01
C ALA A 45 4.91 1.48 -12.52
N HIS A 46 4.82 2.74 -12.93
CA HIS A 46 5.07 3.15 -14.30
C HIS A 46 6.57 3.48 -14.41
N ALA A 47 7.34 2.52 -14.95
CA ALA A 47 8.80 2.59 -15.03
C ALA A 47 9.33 3.83 -15.78
N SER A 48 8.51 4.46 -16.63
CA SER A 48 8.88 5.62 -17.43
C SER A 48 8.90 6.95 -16.68
N VAL A 49 8.06 7.11 -15.65
CA VAL A 49 7.84 8.41 -14.98
C VAL A 49 7.95 8.36 -13.46
N GLY A 50 8.25 7.20 -12.89
CA GLY A 50 8.34 7.04 -11.43
C GLY A 50 6.98 7.17 -10.73
N CYS A 51 5.88 6.89 -11.43
CA CYS A 51 4.54 6.87 -10.83
C CYS A 51 4.32 5.53 -10.13
N LEU A 52 3.95 5.55 -8.85
CA LEU A 52 3.72 4.37 -8.02
C LEU A 52 2.28 4.34 -7.50
N HIS A 53 1.66 3.18 -7.64
CA HIS A 53 0.38 2.84 -7.05
C HIS A 53 0.59 1.68 -6.07
N VAL A 54 0.04 1.82 -4.86
CA VAL A 54 0.19 0.84 -3.79
C VAL A 54 -1.19 0.44 -3.28
N ARG A 55 -1.41 -0.87 -3.21
CA ARG A 55 -2.69 -1.46 -2.85
C ARG A 55 -2.55 -2.48 -1.71
N PRO A 56 -2.78 -2.11 -0.45
CA PRO A 56 -2.82 -3.04 0.67
C PRO A 56 -4.02 -3.99 0.56
N ALA A 57 -3.81 -5.24 0.98
CA ALA A 57 -4.86 -6.26 1.07
C ALA A 57 -5.63 -6.11 2.39
N LEU A 58 -6.83 -5.52 2.33
CA LEU A 58 -7.68 -5.27 3.50
C LEU A 58 -9.12 -5.75 3.26
N ASN A 59 -9.84 -6.01 4.35
CA ASN A 59 -11.28 -6.24 4.32
C ASN A 59 -12.01 -5.06 4.94
N LEU A 60 -12.53 -4.15 4.12
CA LEU A 60 -13.24 -2.96 4.62
C LEU A 60 -14.61 -3.26 5.27
N ARG A 61 -15.06 -4.51 5.26
CA ARG A 61 -16.22 -4.95 6.04
C ARG A 61 -15.85 -5.32 7.48
N ASP A 62 -14.56 -5.47 7.77
CA ASP A 62 -14.03 -5.73 9.10
C ASP A 62 -13.58 -4.43 9.76
N SER A 63 -14.19 -4.10 10.90
CA SER A 63 -13.84 -2.90 11.66
C SER A 63 -12.38 -2.84 12.09
N SER A 64 -11.69 -3.99 12.28
CA SER A 64 -10.26 -3.96 12.62
C SER A 64 -9.39 -3.56 11.44
N ASP A 65 -9.70 -4.06 10.24
CA ASP A 65 -8.97 -3.68 9.02
C ASP A 65 -9.25 -2.21 8.65
N VAL A 66 -10.45 -1.69 8.95
CA VAL A 66 -10.74 -0.24 8.82
C VAL A 66 -9.91 0.60 9.79
N ARG A 67 -9.78 0.18 11.06
CA ARG A 67 -8.91 0.88 12.03
C ARG A 67 -7.44 0.84 11.60
N ARG A 68 -7.00 -0.29 11.08
CA ARG A 68 -5.65 -0.49 10.56
C ARG A 68 -5.36 0.41 9.36
N MET A 69 -6.29 0.49 8.42
CA MET A 69 -6.21 1.41 7.28
C MET A 69 -5.98 2.86 7.72
N ARG A 70 -6.74 3.32 8.73
CA ARG A 70 -6.56 4.67 9.29
C ARG A 70 -5.22 4.84 10.00
N ALA A 71 -4.79 3.84 10.77
CA ALA A 71 -3.49 3.89 11.44
C ALA A 71 -2.33 4.04 10.43
N ILE A 72 -2.36 3.25 9.36
CA ILE A 72 -1.40 3.34 8.25
C ILE A 72 -1.43 4.74 7.62
N ALA A 73 -2.62 5.32 7.39
CA ALA A 73 -2.79 6.59 6.69
C ALA A 73 -2.50 7.84 7.54
N GLU A 74 -2.58 7.76 8.87
CA GLU A 74 -2.55 8.93 9.75
C GLU A 74 -1.35 8.94 10.70
N LYS A 75 -0.84 7.77 11.09
CA LYS A 75 0.18 7.66 12.15
C LYS A 75 1.56 7.30 11.65
N ASP A 76 1.63 6.58 10.54
CA ASP A 76 2.86 5.97 10.04
C ASP A 76 3.23 6.40 8.60
N SER A 77 2.43 7.28 7.99
CA SER A 77 2.60 7.81 6.62
C SER A 77 3.47 9.05 6.53
#